data_AF-A0A4R1SAE6-F1
#
_entry.id   AF-A0A4R1SAE6-F1
#
_cell.length_a   1.000
_cell.length_b   1.000
_cell.length_c   1.000
_cell.angle_alpha   90.00
_cell.angle_beta   90.00
_cell.angle_gamma   90.00
#
_symmetry.space_group_name_H-M   'P 1'
#
loop_
_entity.id
_entity.type
_entity.pdbx_description
1 polymer ?
#
loop_
_entity_poly.entity_id
_entity_poly.type
_entity_poly.pdbx_seq_one_letter_code
_entity_poly.pdbx_strand_id
1 'polypeptide(L)'
;MIAPEKLKPLLLHEERVVREFILRYFKDSFNRDPDLMPYVLECCNRYPGMGEVRHMLTNADKFTRTEATLNEIFNRLPESEPRLRFAYEHLLVYSPPSLLNRDVLRKRLAMLSSESQAMVEKRLELQTIPTLQLWEDLLDFCHVNDEAYWNEFDSSHGEFLVLELAGRPDVPHAEMLRRLKALAPDEDYGYDAVYLNMLAGELRMPQGIPVWTDHIRRDADLLNETASDALIKTGADTAARAIGEAFPNEEWNFKLWGSSVLRNIKSPLCEEYLLTLLPQETDEMIATALASGLCRQLSVRGIEPVREKIRRGYDRQMLSLEEELYAACRILGVDLPELEQWRGEIEKEQLRLDQINLEDGLFQWMPEEEAFLDSSNSIAAIQPRSVVKIGRNDPCPCGSGKKYKKCCLNR
;
A
#
# COMPACT_ATOMS: atom_id res chain seq x y z
N MET A 1 -6.59 -20.54 -9.78
CA MET A 1 -5.51 -19.66 -9.28
C MET A 1 -4.26 -20.47 -9.00
N ILE A 2 -3.08 -19.89 -9.23
CA ILE A 2 -1.78 -20.51 -8.93
C ILE A 2 -1.55 -20.46 -7.41
N ALA A 3 -1.06 -21.56 -6.83
CA ALA A 3 -0.70 -21.60 -5.41
C ALA A 3 0.48 -20.65 -5.11
N PRO A 4 0.44 -19.88 -4.01
CA PRO A 4 1.53 -18.97 -3.61
C PRO A 4 2.94 -19.59 -3.66
N GLU A 5 3.09 -20.86 -3.28
CA GLU A 5 4.40 -21.52 -3.24
C GLU A 5 5.05 -21.71 -4.61
N LYS A 6 4.25 -21.74 -5.67
CA LYS A 6 4.74 -21.77 -7.05
C LYS A 6 5.14 -20.38 -7.55
N LEU A 7 4.65 -19.32 -6.90
CA LEU A 7 4.90 -17.93 -7.28
C LEU A 7 6.15 -17.36 -6.61
N LYS A 8 6.48 -17.75 -5.37
CA LYS A 8 7.66 -17.22 -4.64
C LYS A 8 8.97 -17.28 -5.45
N PRO A 9 9.33 -18.41 -6.13
CA PRO A 9 10.57 -18.48 -6.90
C PRO A 9 10.64 -17.49 -8.06
N LEU A 10 9.50 -16.97 -8.52
CA LEU A 10 9.43 -15.99 -9.61
C LEU A 10 9.91 -14.59 -9.18
N LEU A 11 10.13 -14.35 -7.87
CA LEU A 11 10.89 -13.19 -7.40
C LEU A 11 12.36 -13.21 -7.87
N LEU A 12 12.85 -14.34 -8.40
CA LEU A 12 14.19 -14.50 -9.00
C LEU A 12 14.15 -14.72 -10.52
N HIS A 13 12.99 -14.52 -11.15
CA HIS A 13 12.79 -14.67 -12.58
C HIS A 13 13.80 -13.83 -13.37
N GLU A 14 14.20 -14.26 -14.58
CA GLU A 14 15.21 -13.55 -15.38
C GLU A 14 14.72 -12.16 -15.83
N GLU A 15 13.44 -12.06 -16.17
CA GLU A 15 12.79 -10.82 -16.60
C GLU A 15 12.35 -9.97 -15.39
N ARG A 16 12.81 -8.72 -15.34
CA ARG A 16 12.50 -7.74 -14.28
C ARG A 16 11.00 -7.52 -14.08
N VAL A 17 10.26 -7.38 -15.18
CA VAL A 17 8.81 -7.15 -15.14
C VAL A 17 8.05 -8.27 -14.40
N VAL A 18 8.51 -9.52 -14.51
CA VAL A 18 7.90 -10.65 -13.78
C VAL A 18 8.21 -10.56 -12.28
N ARG A 19 9.45 -10.18 -11.91
CA ARG A 19 9.83 -10.01 -10.51
C ARG A 19 9.02 -8.90 -9.84
N GLU A 20 8.93 -7.73 -10.47
CA GLU A 20 8.18 -6.56 -9.98
C GLU A 20 6.67 -6.85 -9.90
N PHE A 21 6.13 -7.61 -10.86
CA PHE A 21 4.74 -8.07 -10.81
C PHE A 21 4.49 -8.97 -9.58
N ILE A 22 5.34 -9.98 -9.36
CA ILE A 22 5.17 -10.93 -8.25
C ILE A 22 5.40 -10.27 -6.89
N LEU A 23 6.36 -9.34 -6.80
CA LEU A 23 6.60 -8.55 -5.60
C LEU A 23 5.35 -7.79 -5.18
N ARG A 24 4.76 -7.01 -6.11
CA ARG A 24 3.48 -6.30 -5.89
C ARG A 24 2.33 -7.26 -5.59
N TYR A 25 2.25 -8.41 -6.27
CA TYR A 25 1.23 -9.43 -6.00
C TYR A 25 1.21 -9.86 -4.52
N PHE A 26 2.38 -10.10 -3.94
CA PHE A 26 2.49 -10.49 -2.52
C PHE A 26 2.35 -9.31 -1.56
N LYS A 27 2.91 -8.14 -1.90
CA LYS A 27 2.84 -6.92 -1.09
C LYS A 27 1.40 -6.48 -0.91
N ASP A 28 0.69 -6.33 -2.02
CA ASP A 28 -0.64 -5.73 -2.04
C ASP A 28 -1.72 -6.69 -1.52
N SER A 29 -1.42 -7.99 -1.43
CA SER A 29 -2.28 -8.99 -0.78
C SER A 29 -1.99 -9.18 0.72
N PHE A 30 -1.07 -8.39 1.30
CA PHE A 30 -0.64 -8.50 2.70
C PHE A 30 -0.25 -9.94 3.10
N ASN A 31 0.49 -10.61 2.22
CA ASN A 31 0.96 -11.95 2.46
C ASN A 31 2.03 -11.93 3.58
N ARG A 32 1.82 -12.73 4.63
CA ARG A 32 2.69 -12.79 5.82
C ARG A 32 3.66 -13.97 5.80
N ASP A 33 3.89 -14.56 4.64
CA ASP A 33 4.81 -15.68 4.51
C ASP A 33 6.26 -15.23 4.77
N PRO A 34 6.95 -15.80 5.78
CA PRO A 34 8.30 -15.39 6.14
C PRO A 34 9.36 -15.76 5.09
N ASP A 35 9.03 -16.61 4.11
CA ASP A 35 9.96 -17.02 3.05
C ASP A 35 10.08 -15.98 1.93
N LEU A 36 9.17 -14.99 1.87
CA LEU A 36 9.20 -13.94 0.84
C LEU A 36 10.42 -13.03 0.94
N MET A 37 10.76 -12.57 2.16
CA MET A 37 11.88 -11.65 2.36
C MET A 37 13.24 -12.26 1.98
N PRO A 38 13.54 -13.56 2.26
CA PRO A 38 14.70 -14.25 1.70
C PRO A 38 14.81 -14.13 0.17
N TYR A 39 13.73 -14.35 -0.57
CA TYR A 39 13.74 -14.20 -2.03
C TYR A 39 14.03 -12.77 -2.49
N VAL A 40 13.50 -11.76 -1.78
CA VAL A 40 13.80 -10.35 -2.05
C VAL A 40 15.30 -10.08 -1.87
N LEU A 41 15.87 -10.52 -0.75
CA LEU A 41 17.28 -10.31 -0.45
C LEU A 41 18.20 -11.08 -1.42
N GLU A 42 17.81 -12.27 -1.86
CA GLU A 42 18.51 -13.03 -2.90
C GLU A 42 18.40 -12.34 -4.28
N CYS A 43 17.25 -11.78 -4.62
CA CYS A 43 17.06 -11.00 -5.84
C CYS A 43 18.07 -9.85 -5.91
N CYS A 44 18.22 -9.08 -4.82
CA CYS A 44 19.19 -7.99 -4.74
C CYS A 44 20.64 -8.46 -4.95
N ASN A 45 20.98 -9.69 -4.56
CA ASN A 45 22.31 -10.26 -4.78
C ASN A 45 22.50 -10.68 -6.25
N ARG A 46 21.47 -11.30 -6.84
CA ARG A 46 21.51 -11.81 -8.21
C ARG A 46 21.49 -10.69 -9.25
N TYR A 47 20.79 -9.61 -8.95
CA TYR A 47 20.58 -8.47 -9.83
C TYR A 47 20.97 -7.17 -9.11
N PRO A 48 22.28 -6.88 -8.97
CA PRO A 48 22.79 -5.78 -8.13
C PRO A 48 22.63 -4.38 -8.75
N GLY A 49 21.80 -4.22 -9.79
CA GLY A 49 21.53 -2.92 -10.39
C GLY A 49 20.78 -2.01 -9.43
N MET A 50 21.19 -0.75 -9.31
CA MET A 50 20.60 0.20 -8.35
C MET A 50 19.07 0.30 -8.47
N GLY A 51 18.54 0.40 -9.70
CA GLY A 51 17.10 0.48 -9.96
C GLY A 51 16.33 -0.74 -9.46
N GLU A 52 16.87 -1.94 -9.71
CA GLU A 52 16.31 -3.21 -9.25
C GLU A 52 16.33 -3.31 -7.73
N VAL A 53 17.51 -3.17 -7.12
CA VAL A 53 17.67 -3.33 -5.66
C VAL A 53 16.77 -2.35 -4.92
N ARG A 54 16.72 -1.10 -5.37
CA ARG A 54 15.83 -0.09 -4.79
C ARG A 54 14.37 -0.53 -4.87
N HIS A 55 13.90 -0.91 -6.08
CA HIS A 55 12.51 -1.33 -6.27
C HIS A 55 12.13 -2.52 -5.39
N MET A 56 13.02 -3.51 -5.29
CA MET A 56 12.81 -4.71 -4.48
C MET A 56 12.68 -4.36 -2.99
N LEU A 57 13.55 -3.49 -2.46
CA LEU A 57 13.55 -3.13 -1.03
C LEU A 57 12.37 -2.23 -0.65
N THR A 58 12.03 -1.22 -1.47
CA THR A 58 10.92 -0.29 -1.18
C THR A 58 9.54 -0.94 -1.30
N ASN A 59 9.44 -2.11 -1.95
CA ASN A 59 8.21 -2.88 -2.06
C ASN A 59 8.20 -4.17 -1.22
N ALA A 60 9.15 -4.32 -0.30
CA ALA A 60 9.20 -5.42 0.67
C ALA A 60 8.92 -4.93 2.11
N ASP A 61 8.49 -3.69 2.27
CA ASP A 61 8.19 -3.04 3.56
C ASP A 61 7.13 -3.82 4.37
N LYS A 62 6.13 -4.37 3.68
CA LYS A 62 5.03 -5.17 4.27
C LYS A 62 5.39 -6.65 4.50
N PHE A 63 6.56 -7.12 4.07
CA PHE A 63 6.92 -8.54 4.19
C PHE A 63 7.34 -8.91 5.61
N THR A 64 7.03 -10.14 6.00
CA THR A 64 7.42 -10.66 7.30
C THR A 64 8.93 -10.84 7.36
N ARG A 65 9.54 -10.29 8.42
CA ARG A 65 10.98 -10.36 8.66
C ARG A 65 11.26 -11.31 9.81
N THR A 66 12.29 -12.11 9.63
CA THR A 66 12.82 -13.03 10.63
C THR A 66 14.17 -12.52 11.15
N GLU A 67 14.65 -13.06 12.27
CA GLU A 67 15.99 -12.75 12.77
C GLU A 67 17.09 -13.01 11.72
N ALA A 68 16.94 -14.05 10.90
CA ALA A 68 17.89 -14.34 9.82
C ALA A 68 17.91 -13.22 8.76
N THR A 69 16.73 -12.77 8.31
CA THR A 69 16.65 -11.68 7.32
C THR A 69 17.12 -10.35 7.88
N LEU A 70 16.88 -10.07 9.17
CA LEU A 70 17.40 -8.86 9.81
C LEU A 70 18.92 -8.88 9.89
N ASN A 71 19.51 -10.03 10.27
CA ASN A 71 20.96 -10.18 10.28
C ASN A 71 21.58 -9.91 8.91
N GLU A 72 20.95 -10.41 7.86
CA GLU A 72 21.37 -10.19 6.48
C GLU A 72 21.26 -8.71 6.07
N ILE A 73 20.15 -8.03 6.42
CA ILE A 73 19.99 -6.59 6.17
C ILE A 73 21.09 -5.79 6.87
N PHE A 74 21.35 -6.06 8.15
CA PHE A 74 22.43 -5.37 8.86
C PHE A 74 23.82 -5.67 8.28
N ASN A 75 24.04 -6.85 7.68
CA ASN A 75 25.32 -7.18 7.03
C ASN A 75 25.57 -6.32 5.78
N ARG A 76 24.50 -5.85 5.13
CA ARG A 76 24.57 -5.03 3.90
C ARG A 76 24.74 -3.54 4.17
N LEU A 77 24.39 -3.07 5.37
CA LEU A 77 24.45 -1.63 5.72
C LEU A 77 25.84 -0.96 5.56
N PRO A 78 26.98 -1.59 5.93
CA PRO A 78 28.28 -0.92 5.84
C PRO A 78 28.74 -0.65 4.41
N GLU A 79 28.38 -1.53 3.48
CA GLU A 79 28.81 -1.47 2.07
C GLU A 79 27.71 -0.91 1.16
N SER A 80 26.52 -0.61 1.70
CA SER A 80 25.41 -0.09 0.92
C SER A 80 25.69 1.31 0.41
N GLU A 81 25.45 1.53 -0.87
CA GLU A 81 25.42 2.87 -1.46
C GLU A 81 24.41 3.75 -0.70
N PRO A 82 24.70 5.05 -0.45
CA PRO A 82 23.86 5.91 0.39
C PRO A 82 22.37 5.92 0.00
N ARG A 83 22.08 5.84 -1.30
CA ARG A 83 20.71 5.79 -1.84
C ARG A 83 19.95 4.51 -1.47
N LEU A 84 20.66 3.38 -1.34
CA LEU A 84 20.07 2.10 -0.94
C LEU A 84 20.04 1.91 0.57
N ARG A 85 20.93 2.60 1.28
CA ARG A 85 21.02 2.56 2.74
C ARG A 85 19.69 2.92 3.40
N PHE A 86 19.03 3.99 2.93
CA PHE A 86 17.72 4.39 3.43
C PHE A 86 16.69 3.26 3.34
N ALA A 87 16.64 2.54 2.21
CA ALA A 87 15.71 1.43 2.05
C ALA A 87 15.99 0.29 3.05
N TYR A 88 17.26 -0.05 3.29
CA TYR A 88 17.61 -1.04 4.32
C TYR A 88 17.26 -0.57 5.74
N GLU A 89 17.57 0.69 6.08
CA GLU A 89 17.23 1.26 7.38
C GLU A 89 15.72 1.29 7.58
N HIS A 90 14.94 1.69 6.57
CA HIS A 90 13.47 1.65 6.60
C HIS A 90 12.94 0.24 6.90
N LEU A 91 13.48 -0.80 6.24
CA LEU A 91 13.09 -2.17 6.54
C LEU A 91 13.36 -2.53 8.02
N LEU A 92 14.44 -2.04 8.61
CA LEU A 92 14.76 -2.26 10.03
C LEU A 92 13.84 -1.45 10.95
N VAL A 93 13.60 -0.17 10.66
CA VAL A 93 12.71 0.70 11.45
C VAL A 93 11.33 0.09 11.60
N TYR A 94 10.79 -0.55 10.55
CA TYR A 94 9.45 -1.15 10.56
C TYR A 94 9.44 -2.65 10.93
N SER A 95 10.58 -3.22 11.34
CA SER A 95 10.65 -4.62 11.79
C SER A 95 10.06 -4.84 13.18
N PRO A 96 9.61 -6.05 13.56
CA PRO A 96 9.11 -6.29 14.92
C PRO A 96 10.14 -5.89 16.00
N PRO A 97 9.81 -4.99 16.95
CA PRO A 97 10.79 -4.52 17.93
C PRO A 97 11.29 -5.65 18.85
N SER A 98 10.46 -6.69 19.07
CA SER A 98 10.84 -7.91 19.80
C SER A 98 11.99 -8.70 19.17
N LEU A 99 12.19 -8.59 17.84
CA LEU A 99 13.36 -9.15 17.17
C LEU A 99 14.58 -8.24 17.35
N LEU A 100 14.42 -6.93 17.17
CA LEU A 100 15.50 -5.95 17.30
C LEU A 100 16.03 -5.82 18.74
N ASN A 101 15.21 -6.13 19.74
CA ASN A 101 15.60 -6.07 21.16
C ASN A 101 16.47 -7.26 21.60
N ARG A 102 16.71 -8.25 20.74
CA ARG A 102 17.60 -9.39 21.06
C ARG A 102 19.05 -8.90 21.14
N ASP A 103 19.79 -9.38 22.14
CA ASP A 103 21.16 -8.92 22.47
C ASP A 103 22.09 -8.72 21.26
N VAL A 104 22.03 -9.62 20.27
CA VAL A 104 22.87 -9.55 19.07
C VAL A 104 22.45 -8.40 18.16
N LEU A 105 21.16 -8.26 17.85
CA LEU A 105 20.64 -7.22 16.96
C LEU A 105 20.64 -5.84 17.65
N ARG A 106 20.35 -5.79 18.95
CA ARG A 106 20.34 -4.56 19.75
C ARG A 106 21.67 -3.81 19.67
N LYS A 107 22.79 -4.53 19.73
CA LYS A 107 24.14 -3.94 19.61
C LYS A 107 24.44 -3.37 18.23
N ARG A 108 23.75 -3.84 17.20
CA ARG A 108 23.95 -3.41 15.80
C ARG A 108 23.16 -2.16 15.44
N LEU A 109 22.26 -1.69 16.31
CA LEU A 109 21.51 -0.44 16.07
C LEU A 109 22.41 0.80 15.99
N ALA A 110 23.58 0.77 16.62
CA ALA A 110 24.60 1.81 16.47
C ALA A 110 25.17 1.91 15.04
N MET A 111 24.85 0.96 14.16
CA MET A 111 25.19 1.02 12.74
C MET A 111 24.22 1.87 11.93
N LEU A 112 23.05 2.25 12.47
CA LEU A 112 22.02 3.03 11.76
C LEU A 112 22.36 4.52 11.73
N SER A 113 21.70 5.27 10.85
CA SER A 113 21.62 6.73 10.97
C SER A 113 21.01 7.13 12.31
N SER A 114 21.37 8.32 12.81
CA SER A 114 20.86 8.82 14.10
C SER A 114 19.33 8.88 14.14
N GLU A 115 18.71 9.20 13.01
CA GLU A 115 17.26 9.28 12.81
C GLU A 115 16.61 7.90 12.88
N SER A 116 17.06 6.95 12.05
CA SER A 116 16.56 5.57 12.09
C SER A 116 16.80 4.89 13.44
N GLN A 117 17.94 5.17 14.07
CA GLN A 117 18.22 4.68 15.42
C GLN A 117 17.19 5.25 16.41
N ALA A 118 16.93 6.56 16.39
CA ALA A 118 15.95 7.19 17.27
C ALA A 118 14.53 6.62 17.07
N MET A 119 14.12 6.36 15.83
CA MET A 119 12.84 5.72 15.54
C MET A 119 12.76 4.29 16.13
N VAL A 120 13.83 3.49 15.99
CA VAL A 120 13.87 2.15 16.59
C VAL A 120 13.84 2.22 18.11
N GLU A 121 14.59 3.13 18.73
CA GLU A 121 14.57 3.31 20.19
C GLU A 121 13.17 3.67 20.69
N LYS A 122 12.49 4.64 20.04
CA LYS A 122 11.11 5.01 20.33
C LYS A 122 10.19 3.79 20.32
N ARG A 123 10.31 2.91 19.32
CA ARG A 123 9.50 1.68 19.24
C ARG A 123 9.82 0.66 20.32
N LEU A 124 11.08 0.56 20.73
CA LEU A 124 11.49 -0.33 21.83
C LEU A 124 10.96 0.18 23.18
N GLU A 125 10.86 1.49 23.37
CA GLU A 125 10.22 2.09 24.54
C GLU A 125 8.73 1.72 24.64
N LEU A 126 7.99 1.73 23.51
CA LEU A 126 6.57 1.32 23.47
C LEU A 126 6.34 -0.08 24.04
N GLN A 127 7.29 -1.01 23.88
CA GLN A 127 7.19 -2.37 24.42
C GLN A 127 7.11 -2.42 25.96
N THR A 128 7.60 -1.37 26.63
CA THR A 128 7.59 -1.26 28.09
C THR A 128 6.29 -0.68 28.64
N ILE A 129 5.47 -0.07 27.77
CA ILE A 129 4.22 0.59 28.13
C ILE A 129 3.09 -0.45 28.19
N PRO A 130 2.22 -0.46 29.23
CA PRO A 130 1.08 -1.37 29.29
C PRO A 130 0.07 -1.18 28.14
N THR A 131 -0.63 -2.25 27.74
CA THR A 131 -1.54 -2.24 26.58
C THR A 131 -2.65 -1.19 26.69
N LEU A 132 -3.24 -1.03 27.88
CA LEU A 132 -4.29 -0.04 28.10
C LEU A 132 -3.76 1.39 27.90
N GLN A 133 -2.54 1.68 28.36
CA GLN A 133 -1.92 2.99 28.17
C GLN A 133 -1.61 3.25 26.70
N LEU A 134 -1.03 2.29 25.97
CA LEU A 134 -0.82 2.45 24.52
C LEU A 134 -2.12 2.68 23.75
N TRP A 135 -3.19 2.01 24.17
CA TRP A 135 -4.52 2.20 23.60
C TRP A 135 -5.04 3.63 23.84
N GLU A 136 -4.87 4.16 25.05
CA GLU A 136 -5.21 5.55 25.38
C GLU A 136 -4.33 6.53 24.60
N ASP A 137 -3.02 6.28 24.53
CA ASP A 137 -2.05 7.09 23.78
C ASP A 137 -2.42 7.17 22.30
N LEU A 138 -2.90 6.07 21.69
CA LEU A 138 -3.37 6.08 20.30
C LEU A 138 -4.60 6.97 20.12
N LEU A 139 -5.56 6.89 21.04
CA LEU A 139 -6.77 7.70 20.97
C LEU A 139 -6.47 9.19 21.20
N ASP A 140 -5.60 9.49 22.16
CA ASP A 140 -5.13 10.85 22.43
C ASP A 140 -4.33 11.41 21.25
N PHE A 141 -3.46 10.60 20.64
CA PHE A 141 -2.75 10.96 19.42
C PHE A 141 -3.71 11.34 18.29
N CYS A 142 -4.78 10.56 18.08
CA CYS A 142 -5.79 10.90 17.09
C CYS A 142 -6.49 12.22 17.43
N HIS A 143 -6.89 12.40 18.69
CA HIS A 143 -7.66 13.57 19.14
C HIS A 143 -6.84 14.87 19.09
N VAL A 144 -5.58 14.85 19.51
CA VAL A 144 -4.71 16.04 19.52
C VAL A 144 -4.42 16.53 18.10
N ASN A 145 -4.36 15.61 17.13
CA ASN A 145 -4.03 15.94 15.75
C ASN A 145 -5.26 16.15 14.87
N ASP A 146 -6.49 16.06 15.39
CA ASP A 146 -7.72 16.02 14.59
C ASP A 146 -7.93 17.24 13.66
N GLU A 147 -7.36 18.39 14.02
CA GLU A 147 -7.41 19.61 13.21
C GLU A 147 -6.18 19.82 12.31
N ALA A 148 -5.14 18.99 12.45
CA ALA A 148 -3.88 19.09 11.74
C ALA A 148 -3.94 18.38 10.37
N TYR A 149 -3.27 18.93 9.37
CA TYR A 149 -3.02 18.19 8.13
C TYR A 149 -2.06 17.02 8.39
N TRP A 150 -2.15 15.97 7.58
CA TRP A 150 -1.36 14.74 7.76
C TRP A 150 0.16 14.99 7.82
N ASN A 151 0.64 16.04 7.15
CA ASN A 151 2.05 16.43 7.11
C ASN A 151 2.44 17.44 8.20
N GLU A 152 1.55 17.74 9.16
CA GLU A 152 1.83 18.67 10.27
C GLU A 152 2.18 17.96 11.57
N PHE A 153 2.21 16.62 11.58
CA PHE A 153 2.56 15.82 12.74
C PHE A 153 3.31 14.53 12.35
N ASP A 154 3.99 13.93 13.33
CA ASP A 154 4.69 12.65 13.17
C ASP A 154 3.68 11.49 13.05
N SER A 155 3.21 11.25 11.83
CA SER A 155 2.29 10.14 11.51
C SER A 155 2.92 8.76 11.75
N SER A 156 4.25 8.64 11.65
CA SER A 156 4.95 7.40 11.98
C SER A 156 4.72 6.98 13.43
N HIS A 157 4.53 7.94 14.35
CA HIS A 157 4.20 7.62 15.73
C HIS A 157 2.88 6.86 15.87
N GLY A 158 1.84 7.30 15.18
CA GLY A 158 0.53 6.65 15.19
C GLY A 158 0.62 5.23 14.62
N GLU A 159 1.37 5.04 13.54
CA GLU A 159 1.62 3.71 12.98
C GLU A 159 2.39 2.81 13.96
N PHE A 160 3.39 3.35 14.68
CA PHE A 160 4.12 2.57 15.68
C PHE A 160 3.23 2.09 16.83
N LEU A 161 2.31 2.93 17.30
CA LEU A 161 1.31 2.55 18.29
C LEU A 161 0.41 1.43 17.74
N VAL A 162 -0.07 1.55 16.50
CA VAL A 162 -0.88 0.52 15.84
C VAL A 162 -0.14 -0.81 15.75
N LEU A 163 1.10 -0.81 15.26
CA LEU A 163 1.89 -2.03 15.07
C LEU A 163 2.23 -2.71 16.40
N GLU A 164 2.54 -1.94 17.45
CA GLU A 164 2.79 -2.48 18.78
C GLU A 164 1.51 -3.04 19.41
N LEU A 165 0.38 -2.33 19.31
CA LEU A 165 -0.92 -2.82 19.77
C LEU A 165 -1.32 -4.10 19.03
N ALA A 166 -1.18 -4.16 17.70
CA ALA A 166 -1.55 -5.33 16.91
C ALA A 166 -0.81 -6.62 17.33
N GLY A 167 0.38 -6.49 17.92
CA GLY A 167 1.16 -7.61 18.46
C GLY A 167 0.71 -8.10 19.84
N ARG A 168 -0.24 -7.43 20.50
CA ARG A 168 -0.63 -7.68 21.90
C ARG A 168 -1.92 -8.49 22.01
N PRO A 169 -1.98 -9.51 22.89
CA PRO A 169 -3.16 -10.37 23.03
C PRO A 169 -4.30 -9.73 23.83
N ASP A 170 -4.02 -8.67 24.58
CA ASP A 170 -4.95 -8.01 25.51
C ASP A 170 -5.49 -6.67 25.00
N VAL A 171 -5.43 -6.43 23.68
CA VAL A 171 -6.00 -5.24 23.04
C VAL A 171 -7.51 -5.16 23.29
N PRO A 172 -8.08 -3.99 23.59
CA PRO A 172 -9.53 -3.79 23.82
C PRO A 172 -10.43 -4.01 22.59
N HIS A 173 -10.52 -5.24 22.05
CA HIS A 173 -11.27 -5.56 20.83
C HIS A 173 -12.74 -5.10 20.84
N ALA A 174 -13.44 -5.29 21.97
CA ALA A 174 -14.84 -4.90 22.09
C ALA A 174 -15.02 -3.37 22.02
N GLU A 175 -14.10 -2.63 22.64
CA GLU A 175 -14.09 -1.17 22.62
C GLU A 175 -13.75 -0.64 21.23
N MET A 176 -12.74 -1.21 20.57
CA MET A 176 -12.37 -0.88 19.20
C MET A 176 -13.54 -1.08 18.24
N LEU A 177 -14.24 -2.21 18.32
CA LEU A 177 -15.43 -2.45 17.48
C LEU A 177 -16.57 -1.49 17.79
N ARG A 178 -16.76 -1.14 19.06
CA ARG A 178 -17.77 -0.15 19.46
C ARG A 178 -17.45 1.22 18.85
N ARG A 179 -16.17 1.65 18.90
CA ARG A 179 -15.71 2.90 18.30
C ARG A 179 -15.86 2.88 16.79
N LEU A 180 -15.33 1.84 16.11
CA LEU A 180 -15.47 1.68 14.66
C LEU A 180 -16.92 1.78 14.18
N LYS A 181 -17.87 1.20 14.91
CA LYS A 181 -19.30 1.28 14.58
C LYS A 181 -19.95 2.61 14.95
N ALA A 182 -19.38 3.33 15.91
CA ALA A 182 -19.86 4.62 16.35
C ALA A 182 -19.35 5.77 15.47
N LEU A 183 -18.35 5.52 14.62
CA LEU A 183 -17.95 6.40 13.53
C LEU A 183 -19.08 6.46 12.50
N ALA A 184 -20.08 7.28 12.82
CA ALA A 184 -21.31 7.48 12.07
C ALA A 184 -21.04 8.33 10.81
N PRO A 185 -21.97 8.36 9.83
CA PRO A 185 -21.68 8.81 8.48
C PRO A 185 -21.68 10.32 8.21
N ASP A 186 -21.28 11.12 9.19
CA ASP A 186 -21.18 12.57 9.03
C ASP A 186 -19.76 13.00 8.60
N GLU A 187 -19.66 14.18 7.97
CA GLU A 187 -18.56 14.61 7.08
C GLU A 187 -17.21 14.94 7.76
N ASP A 188 -17.11 15.02 9.08
CA ASP A 188 -15.83 15.18 9.81
C ASP A 188 -15.45 13.83 10.43
N TYR A 189 -14.65 13.04 9.72
CA TYR A 189 -13.99 11.86 10.28
C TYR A 189 -12.63 12.28 10.82
N GLY A 190 -12.35 11.87 12.06
CA GLY A 190 -11.07 12.11 12.68
C GLY A 190 -10.01 11.10 12.30
N TYR A 191 -8.80 11.31 12.81
CA TYR A 191 -7.73 10.32 12.67
C TYR A 191 -8.02 9.01 13.39
N ASP A 192 -8.97 9.00 14.32
CA ASP A 192 -9.42 7.78 14.99
C ASP A 192 -9.96 6.75 13.99
N ALA A 193 -10.75 7.17 12.99
CA ALA A 193 -11.23 6.28 11.94
C ALA A 193 -10.10 5.63 11.15
N VAL A 194 -9.07 6.41 10.81
CA VAL A 194 -7.89 5.95 10.06
C VAL A 194 -7.12 4.92 10.88
N TYR A 195 -6.68 5.27 12.08
CA TYR A 195 -5.83 4.37 12.88
C TYR A 195 -6.58 3.16 13.43
N LEU A 196 -7.89 3.28 13.72
CA LEU A 196 -8.70 2.12 14.10
C LEU A 196 -8.94 1.18 12.92
N ASN A 197 -9.05 1.67 11.68
CA ASN A 197 -9.04 0.79 10.49
C ASN A 197 -7.72 0.03 10.38
N MET A 198 -6.59 0.74 10.53
CA MET A 198 -5.27 0.12 10.47
C MET A 198 -5.12 -0.99 11.52
N LEU A 199 -5.43 -0.70 12.79
CA LEU A 199 -5.31 -1.67 13.88
C LEU A 199 -6.23 -2.88 13.70
N ALA A 200 -7.51 -2.66 13.41
CA ALA A 200 -8.46 -3.75 13.19
C ALA A 200 -8.13 -4.57 11.93
N GLY A 201 -7.54 -3.94 10.91
CA GLY A 201 -6.99 -4.60 9.73
C GLY A 201 -5.77 -5.46 10.05
N GLU A 202 -4.81 -4.98 10.85
CA GLU A 202 -3.66 -5.77 11.31
C GLU A 202 -4.08 -6.99 12.14
N LEU A 203 -5.13 -6.83 12.94
CA LEU A 203 -5.77 -7.90 13.71
C LEU A 203 -6.69 -8.79 12.85
N ARG A 204 -6.87 -8.47 11.56
CA ARG A 204 -7.70 -9.21 10.58
C ARG A 204 -9.13 -9.47 11.08
N MET A 205 -9.78 -8.43 11.61
CA MET A 205 -11.10 -8.56 12.24
C MET A 205 -12.27 -8.51 11.23
N PRO A 206 -12.94 -9.63 10.90
CA PRO A 206 -14.02 -9.64 9.89
C PRO A 206 -15.24 -8.81 10.31
N GLN A 207 -15.40 -8.51 11.60
CA GLN A 207 -16.48 -7.68 12.12
C GLN A 207 -16.39 -6.22 11.65
N GLY A 208 -15.22 -5.79 11.15
CA GLY A 208 -15.02 -4.45 10.57
C GLY A 208 -15.52 -4.31 9.13
N ILE A 209 -15.77 -5.40 8.40
CA ILE A 209 -16.12 -5.37 6.97
C ILE A 209 -17.27 -4.39 6.67
N PRO A 210 -18.41 -4.39 7.38
CA PRO A 210 -19.50 -3.46 7.09
C PRO A 210 -19.11 -1.98 7.23
N VAL A 211 -18.23 -1.66 8.20
CA VAL A 211 -17.74 -0.30 8.45
C VAL A 211 -16.78 0.12 7.34
N TRP A 212 -15.84 -0.74 6.97
CA TRP A 212 -14.87 -0.42 5.92
C TRP A 212 -15.50 -0.30 4.53
N THR A 213 -16.52 -1.12 4.23
CA THR A 213 -17.32 -0.96 3.01
C THR A 213 -18.02 0.40 2.96
N ASP A 214 -18.40 0.96 4.10
CA ASP A 214 -18.93 2.33 4.16
C ASP A 214 -17.83 3.39 4.04
N HIS A 215 -16.70 3.20 4.71
CA HIS A 215 -15.57 4.12 4.66
C HIS A 215 -15.07 4.34 3.25
N ILE A 216 -14.98 3.31 2.40
CA ILE A 216 -14.54 3.46 1.00
C ILE A 216 -15.54 4.22 0.10
N ARG A 217 -16.77 4.52 0.57
CA ARG A 217 -17.70 5.40 -0.16
C ARG A 217 -17.34 6.87 -0.02
N ARG A 218 -16.64 7.24 1.05
CA ARG A 218 -16.40 8.63 1.45
C ARG A 218 -15.31 9.28 0.62
N ASP A 219 -15.44 10.56 0.33
CA ASP A 219 -14.41 11.35 -0.35
C ASP A 219 -13.26 11.68 0.63
N ALA A 220 -12.36 10.71 0.82
CA ALA A 220 -11.48 10.66 1.97
C ALA A 220 -10.28 9.71 1.77
N ASP A 221 -9.31 10.08 0.95
CA ASP A 221 -8.23 9.17 0.48
C ASP A 221 -7.59 8.31 1.57
N LEU A 222 -7.12 8.93 2.67
CA LEU A 222 -6.48 8.21 3.78
C LEU A 222 -7.43 7.23 4.51
N LEU A 223 -8.69 7.62 4.65
CA LEU A 223 -9.72 6.76 5.24
C LEU A 223 -10.02 5.59 4.29
N ASN A 224 -10.12 5.85 3.00
CA ASN A 224 -10.41 4.85 1.99
C ASN A 224 -9.25 3.86 1.83
N GLU A 225 -8.02 4.33 1.89
CA GLU A 225 -6.81 3.50 1.84
C GLU A 225 -6.78 2.54 3.02
N THR A 226 -6.87 3.05 4.25
CA THR A 226 -6.85 2.21 5.45
C THR A 226 -8.03 1.23 5.53
N ALA A 227 -9.20 1.62 5.05
CA ALA A 227 -10.36 0.75 4.94
C ALA A 227 -10.17 -0.35 3.88
N SER A 228 -9.62 0.00 2.71
CA SER A 228 -9.30 -0.95 1.64
C SER A 228 -8.24 -1.96 2.10
N ASP A 229 -7.18 -1.48 2.74
CA ASP A 229 -6.14 -2.31 3.35
C ASP A 229 -6.73 -3.28 4.38
N ALA A 230 -7.61 -2.79 5.26
CA ALA A 230 -8.27 -3.65 6.25
C ALA A 230 -9.15 -4.72 5.60
N LEU A 231 -9.93 -4.37 4.56
CA LEU A 231 -10.70 -5.33 3.76
C LEU A 231 -9.80 -6.39 3.12
N ILE A 232 -8.69 -5.99 2.50
CA ILE A 232 -7.74 -6.93 1.87
C ILE A 232 -7.04 -7.81 2.90
N LYS A 233 -6.60 -7.25 4.05
CA LYS A 233 -5.97 -8.00 5.15
C LYS A 233 -6.91 -9.05 5.73
N THR A 234 -8.22 -8.84 5.75
CA THR A 234 -9.14 -9.93 6.12
C THR A 234 -9.17 -11.06 5.09
N GLY A 235 -8.89 -10.75 3.81
CA GLY A 235 -8.65 -11.72 2.73
C GLY A 235 -9.78 -12.71 2.47
N ALA A 236 -10.95 -12.49 3.07
CA ALA A 236 -12.04 -13.45 3.10
C ALA A 236 -13.07 -13.16 1.99
N ASP A 237 -13.70 -14.22 1.50
CA ASP A 237 -14.80 -14.15 0.52
C ASP A 237 -15.96 -13.24 0.98
N THR A 238 -16.09 -12.99 2.28
CA THR A 238 -17.06 -12.03 2.83
C THR A 238 -16.77 -10.59 2.43
N ALA A 239 -15.50 -10.17 2.42
CA ALA A 239 -15.12 -8.83 1.97
C ALA A 239 -15.29 -8.71 0.44
N ALA A 240 -14.86 -9.73 -0.31
CA ALA A 240 -15.07 -9.81 -1.75
C ALA A 240 -16.56 -9.69 -2.13
N ARG A 241 -17.44 -10.39 -1.40
CA ARG A 241 -18.88 -10.33 -1.57
C ARG A 241 -19.44 -8.93 -1.29
N ALA A 242 -19.06 -8.33 -0.16
CA ALA A 242 -19.53 -7.00 0.23
C ALA A 242 -19.21 -5.94 -0.84
N ILE A 243 -18.01 -6.02 -1.43
CA ILE A 243 -17.61 -5.13 -2.52
C ILE A 243 -18.31 -5.48 -3.82
N GLY A 244 -18.21 -6.74 -4.26
CA GLY A 244 -18.70 -7.16 -5.58
C GLY A 244 -20.21 -7.04 -5.76
N GLU A 245 -21.00 -7.25 -4.70
CA GLU A 245 -22.47 -7.08 -4.75
C GLU A 245 -22.89 -5.61 -4.79
N ALA A 246 -22.16 -4.72 -4.09
CA ALA A 246 -22.44 -3.29 -4.08
C ALA A 246 -21.97 -2.57 -5.35
N PHE A 247 -20.81 -2.98 -5.89
CA PHE A 247 -20.09 -2.30 -6.98
C PHE A 247 -20.94 -1.76 -8.14
N PRO A 248 -21.91 -2.51 -8.72
CA PRO A 248 -22.66 -2.03 -9.88
C PRO A 248 -23.52 -0.79 -9.62
N ASN A 249 -23.92 -0.56 -8.36
CA ASN A 249 -24.87 0.48 -7.98
C ASN A 249 -24.22 1.65 -7.20
N GLU A 250 -22.89 1.66 -7.11
CA GLU A 250 -22.13 2.61 -6.29
C GLU A 250 -21.45 3.69 -7.14
N GLU A 251 -21.07 4.78 -6.50
CA GLU A 251 -20.42 5.93 -7.14
C GLU A 251 -18.94 5.69 -7.43
N TRP A 252 -18.35 6.57 -8.23
CA TRP A 252 -16.97 6.48 -8.72
C TRP A 252 -15.95 6.18 -7.61
N ASN A 253 -16.03 6.87 -6.48
CA ASN A 253 -15.06 6.72 -5.39
C ASN A 253 -15.09 5.29 -4.79
N PHE A 254 -16.28 4.76 -4.50
CA PHE A 254 -16.43 3.38 -4.04
C PHE A 254 -15.87 2.40 -5.07
N LYS A 255 -16.16 2.61 -6.36
CA LYS A 255 -15.68 1.73 -7.43
C LYS A 255 -14.16 1.75 -7.54
N LEU A 256 -13.53 2.91 -7.37
CA LEU A 256 -12.08 3.05 -7.40
C LEU A 256 -11.42 2.18 -6.32
N TRP A 257 -11.77 2.43 -5.06
CA TRP A 257 -11.22 1.70 -3.92
C TRP A 257 -11.64 0.23 -3.89
N GLY A 258 -12.90 -0.06 -4.21
CA GLY A 258 -13.45 -1.40 -4.33
C GLY A 258 -12.75 -2.25 -5.39
N SER A 259 -12.30 -1.64 -6.50
CA SER A 259 -11.53 -2.35 -7.54
C SER A 259 -10.18 -2.83 -7.00
N SER A 260 -9.52 -2.04 -6.14
CA SER A 260 -8.28 -2.42 -5.46
C SER A 260 -8.52 -3.61 -4.51
N VAL A 261 -9.64 -3.61 -3.78
CA VAL A 261 -10.00 -4.73 -2.89
C VAL A 261 -10.20 -6.02 -3.69
N LEU A 262 -10.98 -5.98 -4.78
CA LEU A 262 -11.19 -7.15 -5.65
C LEU A 262 -9.91 -7.63 -6.36
N ARG A 263 -9.03 -6.69 -6.74
CA ARG A 263 -7.72 -7.00 -7.33
C ARG A 263 -6.81 -7.76 -6.36
N ASN A 264 -6.83 -7.38 -5.08
CA ASN A 264 -5.82 -7.79 -4.11
C ASN A 264 -6.23 -8.96 -3.22
N ILE A 265 -7.53 -9.22 -3.06
CA ILE A 265 -8.02 -10.49 -2.50
C ILE A 265 -7.86 -11.59 -3.55
N LYS A 266 -7.05 -12.60 -3.24
CA LYS A 266 -6.76 -13.73 -4.13
C LYS A 266 -7.78 -14.84 -3.90
N SER A 267 -8.95 -14.71 -4.53
CA SER A 267 -10.08 -15.64 -4.42
C SER A 267 -10.74 -15.88 -5.78
N PRO A 268 -11.23 -17.11 -6.08
CA PRO A 268 -12.05 -17.34 -7.27
C PRO A 268 -13.29 -16.43 -7.32
N LEU A 269 -13.82 -16.04 -6.16
CA LEU A 269 -14.97 -15.13 -6.10
C LEU A 269 -14.61 -13.73 -6.62
N CYS A 270 -13.42 -13.22 -6.30
CA CYS A 270 -12.93 -11.96 -6.86
C CYS A 270 -12.75 -12.04 -8.38
N GLU A 271 -12.21 -13.16 -8.89
CA GLU A 271 -12.12 -13.40 -10.33
C GLU A 271 -13.50 -13.35 -11.01
N GLU A 272 -14.53 -13.99 -10.44
CA GLU A 272 -15.89 -13.93 -10.99
C GLU A 272 -16.45 -12.50 -11.02
N TYR A 273 -16.27 -11.74 -9.93
CA TYR A 273 -16.72 -10.35 -9.90
C TYR A 273 -15.99 -9.49 -10.94
N LEU A 274 -14.66 -9.60 -11.03
CA LEU A 274 -13.87 -8.86 -12.02
C LEU A 274 -14.29 -9.18 -13.46
N LEU A 275 -14.51 -10.47 -13.78
CA LEU A 275 -14.98 -10.91 -15.10
C LEU A 275 -16.39 -10.39 -15.42
N THR A 276 -17.24 -10.28 -14.40
CA THR A 276 -18.62 -9.79 -14.55
C THR A 276 -18.68 -8.27 -14.67
N LEU A 277 -17.88 -7.55 -13.90
CA LEU A 277 -17.92 -6.09 -13.81
C LEU A 277 -17.22 -5.40 -14.99
N LEU A 278 -16.06 -5.91 -15.44
CA LEU A 278 -15.27 -5.26 -16.50
C LEU A 278 -16.08 -4.96 -17.78
N PRO A 279 -16.90 -5.89 -18.33
CA PRO A 279 -17.67 -5.61 -19.55
C PRO A 279 -18.80 -4.59 -19.38
N GLN A 280 -19.22 -4.33 -18.13
CA GLN A 280 -20.33 -3.43 -17.80
C GLN A 280 -19.84 -2.02 -17.45
N GLU A 281 -18.56 -1.86 -17.10
CA GLU A 281 -18.02 -0.60 -16.64
C GLU A 281 -17.75 0.36 -17.81
N THR A 282 -18.24 1.59 -17.66
CA THR A 282 -18.13 2.64 -18.67
C THR A 282 -17.06 3.67 -18.33
N ASP A 283 -16.72 3.82 -17.05
CA ASP A 283 -15.63 4.70 -16.65
C ASP A 283 -14.27 4.08 -17.04
N GLU A 284 -13.44 4.83 -17.76
CA GLU A 284 -12.20 4.30 -18.32
C GLU A 284 -11.17 3.95 -17.25
N MET A 285 -11.09 4.73 -16.18
CA MET A 285 -10.16 4.50 -15.08
C MET A 285 -10.59 3.27 -14.29
N ILE A 286 -11.88 3.16 -13.93
CA ILE A 286 -12.41 1.98 -13.23
C ILE A 286 -12.27 0.72 -14.09
N ALA A 287 -12.58 0.78 -15.38
CA ALA A 287 -12.40 -0.36 -16.28
C ALA A 287 -10.92 -0.78 -16.39
N THR A 288 -9.99 0.18 -16.37
CA THR A 288 -8.54 -0.09 -16.33
C THR A 288 -8.15 -0.79 -15.03
N ALA A 289 -8.67 -0.32 -13.89
CA ALA A 289 -8.45 -0.93 -12.59
C ALA A 289 -8.97 -2.38 -12.51
N LEU A 290 -10.18 -2.64 -13.03
CA LEU A 290 -10.77 -3.99 -13.10
C LEU A 290 -9.96 -4.93 -14.01
N ALA A 291 -9.47 -4.43 -15.16
CA ALA A 291 -8.62 -5.19 -16.07
C ALA A 291 -7.26 -5.54 -15.43
N SER A 292 -6.62 -4.59 -14.74
CA SER A 292 -5.44 -4.88 -13.91
C SER A 292 -5.77 -5.92 -12.83
N GLY A 293 -6.95 -5.82 -12.21
CA GLY A 293 -7.52 -6.83 -11.32
C GLY A 293 -7.47 -8.25 -11.87
N LEU A 294 -7.93 -8.45 -13.11
CA LEU A 294 -7.92 -9.75 -13.78
C LEU A 294 -6.51 -10.30 -13.99
N CYS A 295 -5.54 -9.45 -14.41
CA CYS A 295 -4.14 -9.87 -14.50
C CYS A 295 -3.62 -10.38 -13.15
N ARG A 296 -3.97 -9.66 -12.07
CA ARG A 296 -3.53 -9.93 -10.70
C ARG A 296 -4.19 -11.14 -10.04
N GLN A 297 -5.21 -11.75 -10.66
CA GLN A 297 -5.76 -13.05 -10.25
C GLN A 297 -4.97 -14.25 -10.82
N LEU A 298 -4.06 -14.01 -11.79
CA LEU A 298 -3.24 -15.05 -12.44
C LEU A 298 -4.08 -16.25 -12.89
N SER A 299 -5.08 -15.95 -13.72
CA SER A 299 -5.97 -16.92 -14.35
C SER A 299 -6.04 -16.69 -15.86
N VAL A 300 -6.02 -17.79 -16.62
CA VAL A 300 -6.14 -17.75 -18.09
C VAL A 300 -7.46 -17.14 -18.56
N ARG A 301 -8.50 -17.13 -17.72
CA ARG A 301 -9.82 -16.55 -18.04
C ARG A 301 -9.78 -15.03 -18.17
N GLY A 302 -8.84 -14.38 -17.48
CA GLY A 302 -8.67 -12.92 -17.54
C GLY A 302 -7.96 -12.44 -18.81
N ILE A 303 -7.26 -13.31 -19.53
CA ILE A 303 -6.35 -12.92 -20.63
C ILE A 303 -7.12 -12.22 -21.76
N GLU A 304 -8.12 -12.88 -22.36
CA GLU A 304 -8.83 -12.29 -23.50
C GLU A 304 -9.68 -11.07 -23.12
N PRO A 305 -10.39 -11.02 -21.97
CA PRO A 305 -11.05 -9.80 -21.51
C PRO A 305 -10.11 -8.60 -21.39
N VAL A 306 -8.91 -8.79 -20.82
CA VAL A 306 -7.92 -7.71 -20.69
C VAL A 306 -7.34 -7.34 -22.05
N ARG A 307 -7.04 -8.32 -22.91
CA ARG A 307 -6.55 -8.08 -24.27
C ARG A 307 -7.56 -7.29 -25.10
N GLU A 308 -8.85 -7.56 -24.95
CA GLU A 308 -9.92 -6.78 -25.59
C GLU A 308 -9.99 -5.34 -25.03
N LYS A 309 -9.81 -5.17 -23.71
CA LYS A 309 -9.72 -3.84 -23.10
C LYS A 309 -8.53 -3.04 -23.66
N ILE A 310 -7.37 -3.67 -23.85
CA ILE A 310 -6.20 -3.04 -24.50
C ILE A 310 -6.56 -2.56 -25.92
N ARG A 311 -7.23 -3.40 -26.73
CA ARG A 311 -7.62 -3.04 -28.11
C ARG A 311 -8.60 -1.87 -28.17
N ARG A 312 -9.51 -1.76 -27.18
CA ARG A 312 -10.50 -0.68 -27.10
C ARG A 312 -9.94 0.63 -26.56
N GLY A 313 -8.73 0.60 -25.98
CA GLY A 313 -8.16 1.73 -25.26
C GLY A 313 -8.47 1.67 -23.76
N TYR A 314 -7.59 2.26 -22.97
CA TYR A 314 -7.64 2.28 -21.52
C TYR A 314 -6.83 3.48 -21.00
N ASP A 315 -6.94 3.78 -19.71
CA ASP A 315 -6.23 4.89 -19.09
C ASP A 315 -4.73 4.54 -18.93
N ARG A 316 -3.92 4.97 -19.91
CA ARG A 316 -2.46 4.80 -19.91
C ARG A 316 -1.73 5.70 -18.91
N GLN A 317 -2.40 6.72 -18.36
CA GLN A 317 -1.82 7.56 -17.32
C GLN A 317 -1.88 6.85 -15.96
N MET A 318 -2.86 5.96 -15.78
CA MET A 318 -3.01 5.16 -14.57
C MET A 318 -1.94 4.06 -14.45
N LEU A 319 -1.80 3.21 -15.48
CA LEU A 319 -0.86 2.07 -15.50
C LEU A 319 -0.65 1.57 -16.93
N SER A 320 0.18 0.54 -17.12
CA SER A 320 0.33 -0.18 -18.40
C SER A 320 -0.36 -1.54 -18.34
N LEU A 321 -1.48 -1.71 -19.06
CA LEU A 321 -2.14 -3.01 -19.16
C LEU A 321 -1.33 -4.01 -20.00
N GLU A 322 -0.54 -3.55 -20.97
CA GLU A 322 0.40 -4.39 -21.70
C GLU A 322 1.45 -4.99 -20.75
N GLU A 323 2.01 -4.21 -19.82
CA GLU A 323 2.97 -4.70 -18.82
C GLU A 323 2.33 -5.75 -17.88
N GLU A 324 1.16 -5.42 -17.33
CA GLU A 324 0.41 -6.29 -16.42
C GLU A 324 0.02 -7.61 -17.10
N LEU A 325 -0.51 -7.55 -18.33
CA LEU A 325 -0.92 -8.73 -19.09
C LEU A 325 0.30 -9.52 -19.57
N TYR A 326 1.38 -8.86 -19.99
CA TYR A 326 2.63 -9.50 -20.36
C TYR A 326 3.14 -10.36 -19.20
N ALA A 327 3.31 -9.78 -18.01
CA ALA A 327 3.77 -10.50 -16.84
C ALA A 327 2.84 -11.68 -16.51
N ALA A 328 1.52 -11.48 -16.52
CA ALA A 328 0.55 -12.55 -16.27
C ALA A 328 0.67 -13.70 -17.29
N CYS A 329 0.81 -13.39 -18.59
CA CYS A 329 1.02 -14.37 -19.65
C CYS A 329 2.32 -15.16 -19.46
N ARG A 330 3.44 -14.48 -19.12
CA ARG A 330 4.72 -15.13 -18.83
C ARG A 330 4.61 -16.09 -17.65
N ILE A 331 3.93 -15.69 -16.57
CA ILE A 331 3.70 -16.52 -15.38
C ILE A 331 2.79 -17.72 -15.70
N LEU A 332 1.76 -17.52 -16.51
CA LEU A 332 0.79 -18.56 -16.89
C LEU A 332 1.29 -19.48 -18.01
N GLY A 333 2.41 -19.15 -18.67
CA GLY A 333 2.91 -19.88 -19.83
C GLY A 333 2.00 -19.76 -21.06
N VAL A 334 1.31 -18.62 -21.21
CA VAL A 334 0.45 -18.34 -22.36
C VAL A 334 1.20 -17.47 -23.35
N ASP A 335 1.28 -17.92 -24.59
CA ASP A 335 1.92 -17.20 -25.68
C ASP A 335 0.88 -16.39 -26.48
N LEU A 336 1.15 -15.12 -26.72
CA LEU A 336 0.33 -14.22 -27.54
C LEU A 336 1.21 -13.56 -28.61
N PRO A 337 0.68 -13.29 -29.81
CA PRO A 337 1.47 -12.70 -30.89
C PRO A 337 2.02 -11.31 -30.55
N GLU A 338 1.41 -10.59 -29.61
CA GLU A 338 1.84 -9.26 -29.16
C GLU A 338 2.98 -9.27 -28.13
N LEU A 339 3.29 -10.43 -27.49
CA LEU A 339 4.22 -10.45 -26.34
C LEU A 339 5.62 -9.94 -26.68
N GLU A 340 6.17 -10.30 -27.83
CA GLU A 340 7.51 -9.84 -28.23
C GLU A 340 7.55 -8.32 -28.45
N GLN A 341 6.47 -7.74 -28.98
CA GLN A 341 6.38 -6.29 -29.11
C GLN A 341 6.33 -5.62 -27.73
N TRP A 342 5.43 -6.09 -26.86
CA TRP A 342 5.28 -5.53 -25.51
C TRP A 342 6.56 -5.67 -24.69
N ARG A 343 7.25 -6.80 -24.81
CA ARG A 343 8.56 -7.01 -24.18
C ARG A 343 9.55 -5.90 -24.55
N GLY A 344 9.70 -5.61 -25.84
CA GLY A 344 10.62 -4.56 -26.30
C GLY A 344 10.23 -3.16 -25.82
N GLU A 345 8.93 -2.86 -25.73
CA GLU A 345 8.42 -1.60 -25.19
C GLU A 345 8.69 -1.47 -23.68
N ILE A 346 8.46 -2.54 -22.91
CA ILE A 346 8.72 -2.62 -21.47
C ILE A 346 10.22 -2.47 -21.18
N GLU A 347 11.08 -3.22 -21.88
CA GLU A 347 12.53 -3.15 -21.70
C GLU A 347 13.06 -1.73 -22.00
N LYS A 348 12.51 -1.07 -23.04
CA LYS A 348 12.86 0.31 -23.38
C LYS A 348 12.45 1.31 -22.29
N GLU A 349 11.26 1.17 -21.72
CA GLU A 349 10.80 2.07 -20.65
C GLU A 349 11.59 1.82 -19.35
N GLN A 350 11.91 0.57 -19.02
CA GLN A 350 12.77 0.25 -17.87
C GLN A 350 14.16 0.89 -18.00
N LEU A 351 14.79 0.79 -19.18
CA LEU A 351 16.07 1.44 -19.45
C LEU A 351 15.98 2.98 -19.34
N ARG A 352 14.88 3.58 -19.80
CA ARG A 352 14.63 5.01 -19.68
C ARG A 352 14.52 5.43 -18.21
N LEU A 353 13.74 4.70 -17.41
CA LEU A 353 13.58 4.96 -15.98
C LEU A 353 14.91 4.79 -15.23
N ASP A 354 15.70 3.77 -15.55
CA ASP A 354 17.01 3.58 -14.96
C ASP A 354 17.96 4.75 -15.30
N GLN A 355 17.93 5.28 -16.53
CA GLN A 355 18.69 6.47 -16.91
C GLN A 355 18.27 7.72 -16.12
N ILE A 356 16.97 7.98 -16.00
CA ILE A 356 16.45 9.11 -15.20
C ILE A 356 16.93 9.01 -13.75
N ASN A 357 16.84 7.82 -13.16
CA ASN A 357 17.28 7.60 -11.77
C ASN A 357 18.79 7.79 -11.56
N LEU A 358 19.59 7.58 -12.60
CA LEU A 358 21.04 7.79 -12.58
C LEU A 358 21.42 9.26 -12.80
N GLU A 359 20.81 9.92 -13.79
CA GLU A 359 21.17 11.26 -14.24
C GLU A 359 20.69 12.37 -13.30
N ASP A 360 19.46 12.25 -12.79
CA ASP A 360 18.82 13.43 -12.21
C ASP A 360 19.24 13.69 -10.77
N GLY A 361 19.70 12.68 -10.03
CA GLY A 361 19.83 12.83 -8.58
C GLY A 361 18.55 13.37 -7.93
N LEU A 362 17.39 13.29 -8.62
CA LEU A 362 16.04 13.69 -8.20
C LEU A 362 15.49 12.70 -7.17
N PHE A 363 16.33 12.39 -6.20
CA PHE A 363 15.88 12.41 -4.83
C PHE A 363 16.57 13.61 -4.17
N GLN A 364 16.19 14.81 -4.61
CA GLN A 364 16.43 16.02 -3.84
C GLN A 364 15.50 15.91 -2.64
N TRP A 365 15.99 15.30 -1.56
CA TRP A 365 15.52 15.48 -0.18
C TRP A 365 14.02 15.82 -0.08
N MET A 366 13.13 14.83 -0.28
CA MET A 366 11.80 14.93 0.32
C MET A 366 12.02 14.71 1.82
N PRO A 367 11.72 15.70 2.69
CA PRO A 367 11.71 15.48 4.13
C PRO A 367 10.83 14.26 4.46
N GLU A 368 11.14 13.56 5.55
CA GLU A 368 10.43 12.34 6.02
C GLU A 368 8.89 12.43 5.96
N GLU A 369 8.34 13.65 6.03
CA GLU A 369 6.91 13.94 6.06
C GLU A 369 6.17 13.66 4.73
N GLU A 370 6.85 13.56 3.57
CA GLU A 370 6.19 13.30 2.28
C GLU A 370 6.53 11.94 1.64
N ALA A 371 7.56 11.24 2.12
CA ALA A 371 8.02 9.97 1.52
C ALA A 371 7.10 8.76 1.82
N PHE A 372 6.19 8.90 2.79
CA PHE A 372 5.30 7.82 3.22
C PHE A 372 4.12 7.57 2.26
N LEU A 373 3.81 8.54 1.40
CA LEU A 373 2.63 8.53 0.50
C LEU A 373 2.86 7.79 -0.83
N ASP A 374 4.05 7.25 -1.11
CA ASP A 374 4.36 6.64 -2.42
C ASP A 374 4.53 5.12 -2.39
N SER A 375 4.35 4.46 -1.23
CA SER A 375 4.43 2.99 -1.15
C SER A 375 3.14 2.27 -1.58
N SER A 376 2.06 3.01 -1.81
CA SER A 376 0.72 2.51 -2.18
C SER A 376 0.09 3.18 -3.42
N ASN A 377 0.73 4.20 -4.00
CA ASN A 377 0.24 4.87 -5.20
C ASN A 377 0.47 4.05 -6.48
N SER A 378 -0.47 3.14 -6.76
CA SER A 378 -0.74 2.67 -8.13
C SER A 378 -1.91 3.41 -8.79
N ILE A 379 -2.26 4.60 -8.29
CA ILE A 379 -3.18 5.53 -8.93
C ILE A 379 -2.51 6.90 -8.90
N ALA A 380 -2.26 7.43 -10.10
CA ALA A 380 -1.45 8.60 -10.42
C ALA A 380 -1.55 9.79 -9.44
N ALA A 381 -0.39 10.32 -9.05
CA ALA A 381 -0.23 11.62 -8.42
C ALA A 381 -0.84 12.73 -9.30
N ILE A 382 -1.97 13.29 -8.87
CA ILE A 382 -2.52 14.53 -9.42
C ILE A 382 -1.75 15.70 -8.80
N GLN A 383 -0.97 16.43 -9.61
CA GLN A 383 -0.29 17.65 -9.19
C GLN A 383 -1.31 18.73 -8.79
N PRO A 384 -1.26 19.32 -7.58
CA PRO A 384 -2.15 20.40 -7.20
C PRO A 384 -1.77 21.71 -7.94
N ARG A 385 -2.75 22.30 -8.64
CA ARG A 385 -2.66 23.68 -9.15
C ARG A 385 -2.30 24.61 -7.98
N SER A 386 -1.32 25.49 -8.18
CA SER A 386 -0.97 26.54 -7.22
C SER A 386 -2.11 27.55 -7.08
N VAL A 387 -2.98 27.31 -6.11
CA VAL A 387 -3.98 28.27 -5.64
C VAL A 387 -3.44 28.92 -4.37
N VAL A 388 -3.51 30.25 -4.30
CA VAL A 388 -3.22 31.00 -3.06
C VAL A 388 -3.97 30.34 -1.91
N LYS A 389 -3.25 29.81 -0.91
CA LYS A 389 -3.84 29.11 0.24
C LYS A 389 -4.70 30.10 1.03
N ILE A 390 -6.02 30.01 0.87
CA ILE A 390 -7.01 30.68 1.72
C ILE A 390 -7.43 29.66 2.77
N GLY A 391 -7.32 29.99 4.05
CA GLY A 391 -7.71 29.08 5.13
C GLY A 391 -9.20 28.72 5.03
N ARG A 392 -9.56 27.44 5.21
CA ARG A 392 -10.96 26.94 5.17
C ARG A 392 -11.91 27.80 6.02
N ASN A 393 -11.43 28.36 7.13
CA ASN A 393 -12.22 29.16 8.06
C ASN A 393 -12.13 30.69 7.85
N ASP A 394 -11.30 31.17 6.92
CA ASP A 394 -11.12 32.60 6.65
C ASP A 394 -12.36 33.20 5.97
N PRO A 395 -12.57 34.53 6.06
CA PRO A 395 -13.59 35.22 5.28
C PRO A 395 -13.41 34.93 3.79
N CYS A 396 -14.48 34.46 3.14
CA CYS A 396 -14.44 34.08 1.74
C CYS A 396 -14.13 35.29 0.84
N PRO A 397 -13.12 35.22 -0.06
CA PRO A 397 -12.70 36.36 -0.88
C PRO A 397 -13.75 36.80 -1.90
N CYS A 398 -14.82 36.03 -2.12
CA CYS A 398 -15.91 36.42 -3.01
C CYS A 398 -16.81 37.52 -2.44
N GLY A 399 -16.50 38.05 -1.24
CA GLY A 399 -17.26 39.13 -0.61
C GLY A 399 -18.60 38.71 0.00
N SER A 400 -18.84 37.40 0.19
CA SER A 400 -20.10 36.89 0.73
C SER A 400 -20.28 37.08 2.24
N GLY A 401 -19.21 37.44 2.95
CA GLY A 401 -19.20 37.51 4.43
C GLY A 401 -19.23 36.15 5.14
N LYS A 402 -19.22 35.02 4.40
CA LYS A 402 -19.19 33.65 4.95
C LYS A 402 -17.76 33.10 5.00
N LYS A 403 -17.50 32.06 5.80
CA LYS A 403 -16.22 31.31 5.80
C LYS A 403 -15.99 30.65 4.43
N TYR A 404 -14.75 30.61 3.94
CA TYR A 404 -14.39 30.07 2.62
C TYR A 404 -14.94 28.65 2.39
N LYS A 405 -14.84 27.78 3.40
CA LYS A 405 -15.39 26.41 3.37
C LYS A 405 -16.89 26.34 3.10
N LYS A 406 -17.67 27.30 3.62
CA LYS A 406 -19.14 27.33 3.49
C LYS A 406 -19.62 28.11 2.25
N CYS A 407 -18.72 28.48 1.34
CA CYS A 407 -19.06 29.39 0.26
C CYS A 407 -18.47 28.96 -1.09
N CYS A 408 -17.17 29.09 -1.26
CA CYS A 408 -16.51 28.87 -2.56
C CYS A 408 -15.74 27.55 -2.60
N LEU A 409 -15.59 26.86 -1.48
CA LEU A 409 -14.98 25.54 -1.42
C LEU A 409 -16.00 24.41 -1.68
N ASN A 410 -17.23 24.54 -1.15
CA ASN A 410 -18.30 23.55 -1.33
C ASN A 410 -19.24 23.93 -2.51
N ARG A 411 -18.69 24.35 -3.64
CA ARG A 411 -19.48 24.83 -4.79
C ARG A 411 -19.28 24.00 -6.04
#